data_AF-A0A2D5Q8S1-F1
#
_entry.id   AF-A0A2D5Q8S1-F1
#
_cell.length_a   1.000
_cell.length_b   1.000
_cell.length_c   1.000
_cell.angle_alpha   90.00
_cell.angle_beta   90.00
_cell.angle_gamma   90.00
#
_symmetry.space_group_name_H-M   'P 1'
#
loop_
_entity.id
_entity.type
_entity.pdbx_description
1 polymer ?
#
loop_
_entity_poly.entity_id
_entity_poly.type
_entity_poly.pdbx_seq_one_letter_code
_entity_poly.pdbx_strand_id
1 'polypeptide(L)'
;MTESQDLLQHPRRNLGNRYRSTAQKFANLAKADPERAKENMDWAEQNARQAILHDFTDERNWRYLAELKTLNHDSGGLQAVLEDVFVVLGRDPENLDQLVNIDYLMVGRELLEAAFARDPLDPDAWWDAMVADETEAGLEEFSTRCRRLDFRDQRANIVFGRRLERIRKAGHEDVFIDLARHLLAHRPINHELWLEMGRLHERRREMDEAWSCYDQVQQLRPHLKERDRFLQRLKGDMDGEQKQPWSGPSVEHRSAFLEGMRSLTERISAPTPAPASIEAEEDVIQRHPDEHQLEALIEQGDVQSAFFLARRLLAAGEDWAEPWLARIQAVME
;
A
#
# COMPACT_ATOMS: atom_id res chain seq x y z
N MET A 1 -3.20 -18.59 -12.08
CA MET A 1 -4.39 -18.21 -11.28
C MET A 1 -4.14 -17.00 -10.38
N THR A 2 -2.90 -16.51 -10.28
CA THR A 2 -2.43 -15.39 -9.45
C THR A 2 -2.73 -13.99 -10.02
N GLU A 3 -2.76 -13.79 -11.34
CA GLU A 3 -3.15 -12.50 -11.94
C GLU A 3 -4.57 -12.04 -11.56
N SER A 4 -5.46 -12.96 -11.17
CA SER A 4 -6.86 -12.63 -10.86
C SER A 4 -7.05 -11.88 -9.54
N GLN A 5 -6.16 -12.05 -8.55
CA GLN A 5 -6.27 -11.38 -7.24
C GLN A 5 -5.68 -9.97 -7.28
N ASP A 6 -4.55 -9.76 -7.96
CA ASP A 6 -4.02 -8.42 -8.26
C ASP A 6 -5.02 -7.59 -9.09
N LEU A 7 -5.65 -8.21 -10.10
CA LEU A 7 -6.69 -7.55 -10.90
C LEU A 7 -7.97 -7.23 -10.09
N LEU A 8 -8.23 -7.89 -8.96
CA LEU A 8 -9.38 -7.61 -8.10
C LEU A 8 -9.14 -6.39 -7.19
N GLN A 9 -7.89 -6.04 -6.92
CA GLN A 9 -7.53 -4.96 -6.01
C GLN A 9 -7.29 -3.62 -6.74
N HIS A 10 -7.13 -3.62 -8.07
CA HIS A 10 -7.21 -2.39 -8.86
C HIS A 10 -8.67 -1.95 -9.06
N PRO A 11 -9.01 -0.67 -8.76
CA PRO A 11 -10.38 -0.18 -8.91
C PRO A 11 -10.95 -0.33 -10.33
N ARG A 12 -12.01 -1.11 -10.47
CA ARG A 12 -12.80 -1.37 -11.68
C ARG A 12 -14.08 -0.53 -11.68
N ARG A 13 -13.93 0.76 -12.00
CA ARG A 13 -15.02 1.76 -11.98
C ARG A 13 -16.33 1.32 -12.63
N ASN A 14 -16.28 0.72 -13.81
CA ASN A 14 -17.49 0.27 -14.51
C ASN A 14 -18.23 -0.84 -13.76
N LEU A 15 -17.50 -1.74 -13.11
CA LEU A 15 -18.09 -2.84 -12.36
C LEU A 15 -18.65 -2.35 -11.03
N GLY A 16 -17.91 -1.48 -10.31
CA GLY A 16 -18.39 -0.80 -9.11
C GLY A 16 -19.71 -0.04 -9.36
N ASN A 17 -19.78 0.76 -10.44
CA ASN A 17 -20.99 1.48 -10.84
C ASN A 17 -22.18 0.55 -11.12
N ARG A 18 -21.94 -0.60 -11.77
CA ARG A 18 -23.00 -1.58 -12.08
C ARG A 18 -23.56 -2.19 -10.80
N TYR A 19 -22.69 -2.65 -9.89
CA TYR A 19 -23.11 -3.22 -8.62
C TYR A 19 -23.85 -2.20 -7.74
N ARG A 20 -23.37 -0.95 -7.67
CA ARG A 20 -24.10 0.13 -6.96
C ARG A 20 -25.48 0.37 -7.56
N SER A 21 -25.60 0.38 -8.88
CA SER A 21 -26.90 0.54 -9.57
C SER A 21 -27.84 -0.64 -9.29
N THR A 22 -27.31 -1.87 -9.23
CA THR A 22 -28.09 -3.06 -8.87
C THR A 22 -28.53 -3.01 -7.41
N ALA A 23 -27.66 -2.57 -6.50
CA ALA A 23 -27.99 -2.36 -5.09
C ALA A 23 -29.16 -1.37 -4.93
N GLN A 24 -29.11 -0.24 -5.65
CA GLN A 24 -30.21 0.74 -5.71
C GLN A 24 -31.53 0.15 -6.18
N LYS A 25 -31.51 -0.70 -7.20
CA LYS A 25 -32.73 -1.39 -7.68
C LYS A 25 -33.33 -2.28 -6.59
N PHE A 26 -32.52 -3.09 -5.92
CA PHE A 26 -33.00 -3.97 -4.86
C PHE A 26 -33.53 -3.21 -3.64
N ALA A 27 -32.88 -2.13 -3.22
CA ALA A 27 -33.39 -1.28 -2.14
C ALA A 27 -34.74 -0.64 -2.50
N ASN A 28 -34.92 -0.22 -3.76
CA ASN A 28 -36.21 0.29 -4.24
C ASN A 28 -37.28 -0.81 -4.28
N LEU A 29 -36.93 -2.03 -4.69
CA LEU A 29 -37.83 -3.19 -4.63
C LEU A 29 -38.24 -3.52 -3.20
N ALA A 30 -37.33 -3.43 -2.23
CA ALA A 30 -37.66 -3.64 -0.83
C ALA A 30 -38.71 -2.64 -0.30
N LYS A 31 -38.64 -1.38 -0.76
CA LYS A 31 -39.63 -0.35 -0.42
C LYS A 31 -40.98 -0.60 -1.11
N ALA A 32 -40.97 -1.17 -2.31
CA ALA A 32 -42.17 -1.40 -3.12
C ALA A 32 -42.91 -2.71 -2.76
N ASP A 33 -42.19 -3.73 -2.29
CA ASP A 33 -42.72 -5.04 -1.92
C ASP A 33 -42.38 -5.37 -0.45
N PRO A 34 -43.27 -5.02 0.51
CA PRO A 34 -43.07 -5.26 1.93
C PRO A 34 -42.93 -6.75 2.30
N GLU A 35 -43.55 -7.66 1.55
CA GLU A 35 -43.49 -9.11 1.84
C GLU A 35 -42.08 -9.66 1.60
N ARG A 36 -41.38 -9.12 0.60
CA ARG A 36 -40.00 -9.48 0.26
C ARG A 36 -38.97 -8.44 0.67
N ALA A 37 -39.36 -7.46 1.50
CA ALA A 37 -38.51 -6.33 1.86
C ALA A 37 -37.17 -6.77 2.43
N LYS A 38 -37.16 -7.74 3.35
CA LYS A 38 -35.93 -8.24 3.97
C LYS A 38 -34.98 -8.86 2.95
N GLU A 39 -35.48 -9.79 2.13
CA GLU A 39 -34.68 -10.46 1.08
C GLU A 39 -34.10 -9.44 0.10
N ASN A 40 -34.93 -8.48 -0.34
CA ASN A 40 -34.49 -7.43 -1.24
C ASN A 40 -33.45 -6.50 -0.59
N MET A 41 -33.56 -6.20 0.71
CA MET A 41 -32.54 -5.43 1.42
C MET A 41 -31.23 -6.21 1.57
N ASP A 42 -31.27 -7.51 1.82
CA ASP A 42 -30.07 -8.37 1.88
C ASP A 42 -29.33 -8.36 0.52
N TRP A 43 -30.07 -8.47 -0.59
CA TRP A 43 -29.50 -8.33 -1.93
C TRP A 43 -28.94 -6.93 -2.20
N ALA A 44 -29.61 -5.89 -1.74
CA ALA A 44 -29.13 -4.51 -1.87
C ALA A 44 -27.77 -4.34 -1.17
N GLU A 45 -27.66 -4.79 0.08
CA GLU A 45 -26.42 -4.72 0.83
C GLU A 45 -25.30 -5.53 0.18
N GLN A 46 -25.59 -6.76 -0.26
CA GLN A 46 -24.57 -7.61 -0.90
C GLN A 46 -24.02 -6.93 -2.15
N ASN A 47 -24.88 -6.36 -2.99
CA ASN A 47 -24.46 -5.62 -4.18
C ASN A 47 -23.71 -4.34 -3.82
N ALA A 48 -24.08 -3.62 -2.75
CA ALA A 48 -23.34 -2.44 -2.30
C ALA A 48 -21.92 -2.80 -1.83
N ARG A 49 -21.75 -3.92 -1.10
CA ARG A 49 -20.42 -4.44 -0.73
C ARG A 49 -19.60 -4.83 -1.95
N GLN A 50 -20.21 -5.47 -2.97
CA GLN A 50 -19.54 -5.77 -4.23
C GLN A 50 -19.13 -4.49 -4.99
N ALA A 51 -19.91 -3.42 -4.89
CA ALA A 51 -19.57 -2.15 -5.50
C ALA A 51 -18.26 -1.57 -4.92
N ILE A 52 -18.12 -1.61 -3.59
CA ILE A 52 -16.89 -1.19 -2.89
C ILE A 52 -15.73 -2.14 -3.21
N LEU A 53 -15.96 -3.46 -3.17
CA LEU A 53 -14.92 -4.45 -3.52
C LEU A 53 -14.30 -4.15 -4.90
N HIS A 54 -15.14 -3.80 -5.87
CA HIS A 54 -14.68 -3.48 -7.21
C HIS A 54 -14.18 -2.06 -7.39
N ASP A 55 -14.69 -1.08 -6.65
CA ASP A 55 -14.21 0.30 -6.72
C ASP A 55 -14.37 1.00 -5.37
N PHE A 56 -13.41 0.75 -4.49
CA PHE A 56 -13.34 1.40 -3.18
C PHE A 56 -12.86 2.85 -3.29
N THR A 57 -12.47 3.33 -4.47
CA THR A 57 -12.03 4.72 -4.67
C THR A 57 -13.18 5.68 -4.98
N ASP A 58 -14.36 5.15 -5.31
CA ASP A 58 -15.58 5.94 -5.50
C ASP A 58 -16.37 6.03 -4.18
N GLU A 59 -16.27 7.18 -3.52
CA GLU A 59 -16.97 7.50 -2.28
C GLU A 59 -18.48 7.24 -2.33
N ARG A 60 -19.11 7.31 -3.51
CA ARG A 60 -20.55 7.02 -3.66
C ARG A 60 -20.88 5.57 -3.34
N ASN A 61 -19.95 4.64 -3.52
CA ASN A 61 -20.13 3.24 -3.13
C ASN A 61 -20.23 3.11 -1.60
N TRP A 62 -19.34 3.81 -0.88
CA TRP A 62 -19.33 3.86 0.58
C TRP A 62 -20.58 4.53 1.16
N ARG A 63 -20.92 5.72 0.63
CA ARG A 63 -22.14 6.45 1.01
C ARG A 63 -23.39 5.59 0.87
N TYR A 64 -23.47 4.83 -0.22
CA TYR A 64 -24.64 3.99 -0.47
C TYR A 64 -24.71 2.78 0.48
N LEU A 65 -23.59 2.13 0.79
CA LEU A 65 -23.58 1.07 1.80
C LEU A 65 -23.97 1.62 3.18
N ALA A 66 -23.43 2.78 3.57
CA ALA A 66 -23.77 3.44 4.84
C ALA A 66 -25.27 3.79 4.92
N GLU A 67 -25.88 4.26 3.82
CA GLU A 67 -27.33 4.49 3.75
C GLU A 67 -28.12 3.19 4.01
N LEU A 68 -27.73 2.08 3.38
CA LEU A 68 -28.39 0.79 3.61
C LEU A 68 -28.25 0.32 5.07
N LYS A 69 -27.08 0.51 5.68
CA LYS A 69 -26.85 0.19 7.10
C LYS A 69 -27.75 1.00 8.03
N THR A 70 -27.90 2.30 7.78
CA THR A 70 -28.85 3.14 8.52
C THR A 70 -30.29 2.67 8.33
N LEU A 71 -30.70 2.36 7.10
CA LEU A 71 -32.06 1.87 6.80
C LEU A 71 -32.38 0.55 7.49
N ASN A 72 -31.39 -0.32 7.65
CA ASN A 72 -31.50 -1.60 8.35
C ASN A 72 -31.31 -1.49 9.87
N HIS A 73 -31.13 -0.28 10.41
CA HIS A 73 -30.79 -0.04 11.82
C HIS A 73 -29.55 -0.84 12.28
N ASP A 74 -28.61 -1.09 11.36
CA ASP A 74 -27.39 -1.87 11.60
C ASP A 74 -26.25 -0.96 12.04
N SER A 75 -26.24 -0.60 13.34
CA SER A 75 -25.21 0.24 13.94
C SER A 75 -23.81 -0.36 13.82
N GLY A 76 -23.69 -1.68 14.05
CA GLY A 76 -22.39 -2.38 13.97
C GLY A 76 -21.86 -2.45 12.54
N GLY A 77 -22.75 -2.64 11.57
CA GLY A 77 -22.39 -2.55 10.16
C GLY A 77 -21.94 -1.16 9.75
N LEU A 78 -22.56 -0.09 10.26
CA LEU A 78 -22.15 1.28 9.97
C LEU A 78 -20.79 1.63 10.59
N GLN A 79 -20.54 1.16 11.83
CA GLN A 79 -19.22 1.22 12.45
C GLN A 79 -18.17 0.53 11.56
N ALA A 80 -18.44 -0.70 11.12
CA ALA A 80 -17.51 -1.45 10.27
C ALA A 80 -17.23 -0.75 8.93
N VAL A 81 -18.22 -0.06 8.35
CA VAL A 81 -18.02 0.76 7.14
C VAL A 81 -17.05 1.91 7.40
N LEU A 82 -17.20 2.63 8.51
CA LEU A 82 -16.31 3.73 8.88
C LEU A 82 -14.89 3.25 9.16
N GLU A 83 -14.76 2.19 9.95
CA GLU A 83 -13.46 1.56 10.22
C GLU A 83 -12.76 1.15 8.93
N ASP A 84 -13.47 0.54 7.99
CA ASP A 84 -12.92 0.11 6.70
C ASP A 84 -12.48 1.31 5.83
N VAL A 85 -13.25 2.41 5.82
CA VAL A 85 -12.83 3.66 5.16
C VAL A 85 -11.54 4.20 5.78
N PHE A 86 -11.40 4.18 7.10
CA PHE A 86 -10.16 4.63 7.76
C PHE A 86 -8.98 3.72 7.45
N VAL A 87 -9.19 2.41 7.27
CA VAL A 87 -8.14 1.54 6.75
C VAL A 87 -7.69 1.99 5.35
N VAL A 88 -8.64 2.29 4.46
CA VAL A 88 -8.35 2.77 3.09
C VAL A 88 -7.68 4.15 3.06
N LEU A 89 -8.04 5.04 3.99
CA LEU A 89 -7.39 6.35 4.18
C LEU A 89 -6.06 6.26 4.95
N GLY A 90 -5.61 5.04 5.26
CA GLY A 90 -4.42 4.79 6.07
C GLY A 90 -4.78 4.78 7.55
N ARG A 91 -4.42 3.69 8.24
CA ARG A 91 -4.70 3.51 9.66
C ARG A 91 -3.88 4.49 10.49
N ASP A 92 -4.57 5.33 11.24
CA ASP A 92 -3.99 6.09 12.35
C ASP A 92 -4.55 5.53 13.67
N PRO A 93 -3.72 4.93 14.53
CA PRO A 93 -4.16 4.34 15.79
C PRO A 93 -4.96 5.32 16.66
N GLU A 94 -4.58 6.60 16.64
CA GLU A 94 -5.22 7.65 17.45
C GLU A 94 -6.66 7.94 17.01
N ASN A 95 -6.99 7.67 15.74
CA ASN A 95 -8.33 7.88 15.21
C ASN A 95 -9.28 6.71 15.53
N LEU A 96 -8.75 5.51 15.77
CA LEU A 96 -9.57 4.33 16.10
C LEU A 96 -10.09 4.38 17.54
N ASP A 97 -9.29 4.89 18.48
CA ASP A 97 -9.72 5.03 19.87
C ASP A 97 -10.87 6.05 20.04
N GLN A 98 -10.98 7.01 19.11
CA GLN A 98 -12.06 8.00 19.08
C GLN A 98 -13.41 7.40 18.66
N LEU A 99 -13.42 6.18 18.11
CA LEU A 99 -14.60 5.50 17.59
C LEU A 99 -15.37 4.70 18.66
N VAL A 100 -14.87 4.66 19.90
CA VAL A 100 -15.52 3.93 20.99
C VAL A 100 -16.70 4.74 21.55
N ASN A 101 -17.82 4.06 21.83
CA ASN A 101 -19.05 4.65 22.41
C ASN A 101 -19.76 5.73 21.56
N ILE A 102 -19.56 5.72 20.24
CA ILE A 102 -20.32 6.58 19.32
C ILE A 102 -21.67 5.92 18.98
N ASP A 103 -22.75 6.71 18.99
CA ASP A 103 -24.02 6.30 18.37
C ASP A 103 -23.95 6.46 16.85
N TYR A 104 -23.53 5.39 16.18
CA TYR A 104 -23.36 5.40 14.73
C TYR A 104 -24.66 5.58 13.96
N LEU A 105 -25.80 5.15 14.49
CA LEU A 105 -27.08 5.38 13.81
C LEU A 105 -27.45 6.86 13.78
N MET A 106 -27.02 7.62 14.80
CA MET A 106 -27.23 9.06 14.86
C MET A 106 -26.24 9.85 13.99
N VAL A 107 -24.93 9.58 14.11
CA VAL A 107 -23.88 10.44 13.50
C VAL A 107 -23.01 9.75 12.46
N GLY A 108 -23.12 8.43 12.26
CA GLY A 108 -22.17 7.67 11.44
C GLY A 108 -22.11 8.13 9.98
N ARG A 109 -23.24 8.54 9.39
CA ARG A 109 -23.25 9.11 8.03
C ARG A 109 -22.59 10.48 7.97
N GLU A 110 -22.77 11.31 9.00
CA GLU A 110 -22.14 12.63 9.08
C GLU A 110 -20.63 12.51 9.28
N LEU A 111 -20.18 11.55 10.10
CA LEU A 111 -18.76 11.21 10.26
C LEU A 111 -18.15 10.75 8.95
N LEU A 112 -18.88 9.93 8.17
CA LEU A 112 -18.43 9.47 6.86
C LEU A 112 -18.27 10.65 5.88
N GLU A 113 -19.24 11.56 5.83
CA GLU A 113 -19.15 12.75 4.98
C GLU A 113 -18.02 13.69 5.44
N ALA A 114 -17.85 13.87 6.75
CA ALA A 114 -16.76 14.68 7.30
C ALA A 114 -15.39 14.08 6.96
N ALA A 115 -15.26 12.74 7.00
CA ALA A 115 -14.05 12.05 6.59
C ALA A 115 -13.72 12.31 5.11
N PHE A 116 -14.70 12.17 4.21
CA PHE A 116 -14.49 12.43 2.78
C PHE A 116 -14.30 13.92 2.45
N ALA A 117 -14.93 14.83 3.18
CA ALA A 117 -14.71 16.26 3.01
C ALA A 117 -13.29 16.67 3.41
N ARG A 118 -12.75 16.06 4.48
CA ARG A 118 -11.39 16.31 4.94
C ARG A 118 -10.33 15.61 4.10
N ASP A 119 -10.57 14.37 3.70
CA ASP A 119 -9.60 13.54 3.00
C ASP A 119 -10.27 12.73 1.86
N PRO A 120 -10.56 13.37 0.72
CA PRO A 120 -11.26 12.74 -0.40
C PRO A 120 -10.52 11.51 -0.93
N LEU A 121 -11.27 10.47 -1.33
CA LEU A 121 -10.68 9.26 -1.93
C LEU A 121 -10.24 9.51 -3.39
N ASP A 122 -10.89 10.45 -4.07
CA ASP A 122 -10.51 10.86 -5.41
C ASP A 122 -9.21 11.69 -5.35
N PRO A 123 -8.15 11.31 -6.09
CA PRO A 123 -6.86 11.96 -6.00
C PRO A 123 -6.84 13.38 -6.58
N ASP A 124 -7.74 13.70 -7.52
CA ASP A 124 -7.86 15.06 -8.07
C ASP A 124 -8.55 15.96 -7.03
N ALA A 125 -9.68 15.51 -6.48
CA ALA A 125 -10.37 16.24 -5.42
C ALA A 125 -9.49 16.43 -4.17
N TRP A 126 -8.73 15.41 -3.78
CA TRP A 126 -7.76 15.50 -2.69
C TRP A 126 -6.67 16.54 -2.97
N TRP A 127 -6.09 16.54 -4.18
CA TRP A 127 -5.05 17.50 -4.56
C TRP A 127 -5.60 18.94 -4.58
N ASP A 128 -6.77 19.14 -5.16
CA ASP A 128 -7.41 20.44 -5.24
C ASP A 128 -7.73 20.98 -3.83
N ALA A 129 -8.22 20.14 -2.92
CA ALA A 129 -8.46 20.51 -1.52
C ALA A 129 -7.16 20.89 -0.80
N MET A 130 -6.08 20.14 -1.03
CA MET A 130 -4.77 20.40 -0.42
C MET A 130 -4.15 21.72 -0.91
N VAL A 131 -4.29 22.05 -2.20
CA VAL A 131 -3.73 23.27 -2.78
C VAL A 131 -4.60 24.50 -2.50
N ALA A 132 -5.92 24.34 -2.37
CA ALA A 132 -6.83 25.42 -2.06
C ALA A 132 -6.59 26.05 -0.68
N ASP A 133 -5.92 25.35 0.23
CA ASP A 133 -5.64 25.82 1.59
C ASP A 133 -4.49 26.86 1.67
N GLU A 134 -3.96 27.33 0.51
CA GLU A 134 -2.95 28.41 0.30
C GLU A 134 -1.73 28.41 1.26
N THR A 135 -1.52 27.34 2.01
CA THR A 135 -0.47 27.18 2.99
C THR A 135 0.42 26.03 2.54
N GLU A 136 1.74 26.25 2.52
CA GLU A 136 2.74 25.18 2.34
C GLU A 136 2.60 24.07 3.41
N ALA A 137 1.79 24.32 4.45
CA ALA A 137 1.47 23.39 5.53
C ALA A 137 0.76 22.11 5.06
N GLY A 138 -0.10 22.17 4.03
CA GLY A 138 -0.89 21.00 3.61
C GLY A 138 -0.04 19.83 3.11
N LEU A 139 1.00 20.12 2.31
CA LEU A 139 1.91 19.09 1.81
C LEU A 139 2.80 18.52 2.93
N GLU A 140 3.22 19.35 3.89
CA GLU A 140 4.02 18.88 5.03
C GLU A 140 3.18 18.05 6.02
N GLU A 141 1.93 18.44 6.28
CA GLU A 141 0.99 17.63 7.06
C GLU A 141 0.77 16.27 6.40
N PHE A 142 0.51 16.26 5.08
CA PHE A 142 0.37 15.02 4.33
C PHE A 142 1.63 14.16 4.40
N SER A 143 2.80 14.77 4.24
CA SER A 143 4.09 14.07 4.29
C SER A 143 4.34 13.48 5.68
N THR A 144 4.15 14.27 6.74
CA THR A 144 4.26 13.83 8.14
C THR A 144 3.31 12.67 8.42
N ARG A 145 2.07 12.76 7.94
CA ARG A 145 1.09 11.68 8.05
C ARG A 145 1.53 10.42 7.30
N CYS A 146 1.97 10.54 6.04
CA CYS A 146 2.44 9.40 5.27
C CYS A 146 3.60 8.65 5.93
N ARG A 147 4.50 9.34 6.63
CA ARG A 147 5.63 8.71 7.31
C ARG A 147 5.22 7.84 8.51
N ARG A 148 4.01 8.02 9.06
CA ARG A 148 3.48 7.26 10.22
C ARG A 148 2.39 6.25 9.88
N LEU A 149 1.76 6.34 8.71
CA LEU A 149 0.62 5.51 8.34
C LEU A 149 1.04 4.10 7.90
N ASP A 150 0.27 3.10 8.32
CA ASP A 150 0.40 1.73 7.83
C ASP A 150 -0.23 1.58 6.43
N PHE A 151 0.57 1.14 5.46
CA PHE A 151 0.16 0.89 4.06
C PHE A 151 0.21 -0.59 3.68
N ARG A 152 0.17 -1.51 4.65
CA ARG A 152 0.09 -2.96 4.40
C ARG A 152 -1.22 -3.34 3.70
N ASP A 153 -2.32 -2.62 3.95
CA ASP A 153 -3.55 -2.75 3.14
C ASP A 153 -3.32 -2.21 1.73
N GLN A 154 -3.54 -3.05 0.72
CA GLN A 154 -3.33 -2.68 -0.68
C GLN A 154 -4.20 -1.49 -1.11
N ARG A 155 -5.42 -1.36 -0.59
CA ARG A 155 -6.33 -0.28 -0.93
C ARG A 155 -5.77 1.06 -0.48
N ALA A 156 -5.21 1.11 0.72
CA ALA A 156 -4.48 2.27 1.22
C ALA A 156 -3.26 2.57 0.35
N ASN A 157 -2.46 1.55 0.03
CA ASN A 157 -1.30 1.72 -0.86
C ASN A 157 -1.69 2.30 -2.23
N ILE A 158 -2.80 1.86 -2.82
CA ILE A 158 -3.31 2.36 -4.10
C ILE A 158 -3.81 3.81 -4.00
N VAL A 159 -4.58 4.16 -2.96
CA VAL A 159 -5.06 5.55 -2.75
C VAL A 159 -3.87 6.48 -2.63
N PHE A 160 -2.92 6.16 -1.76
CA PHE A 160 -1.74 6.99 -1.54
C PHE A 160 -0.80 7.01 -2.74
N GLY A 161 -0.64 5.89 -3.46
CA GLY A 161 0.14 5.87 -4.71
C GLY A 161 -0.43 6.82 -5.76
N ARG A 162 -1.76 6.89 -5.90
CA ARG A 162 -2.42 7.86 -6.81
C ARG A 162 -2.22 9.31 -6.36
N ARG A 163 -2.16 9.57 -5.05
CA ARG A 163 -1.85 10.89 -4.47
C ARG A 163 -0.40 11.28 -4.72
N LEU A 164 0.54 10.36 -4.55
CA LEU A 164 1.96 10.56 -4.88
C LEU A 164 2.14 10.91 -6.36
N GLU A 165 1.40 10.28 -7.26
CA GLU A 165 1.44 10.63 -8.69
C GLU A 165 0.97 12.09 -8.95
N ARG A 166 0.05 12.63 -8.15
CA ARG A 166 -0.33 14.05 -8.22
C ARG A 166 0.77 14.97 -7.71
N ILE A 167 1.36 14.67 -6.55
CA ILE A 167 2.53 15.36 -6.00
C ILE A 167 3.66 15.42 -7.03
N ARG A 168 3.95 14.29 -7.69
CA ARG A 168 4.98 14.20 -8.72
C ARG A 168 4.66 15.04 -9.94
N LYS A 169 3.43 14.98 -10.47
CA LYS A 169 2.99 15.79 -11.62
C LYS A 169 3.03 17.29 -11.32
N ALA A 170 2.82 17.68 -10.07
CA ALA A 170 2.95 19.06 -9.62
C ALA A 170 4.41 19.53 -9.46
N GLY A 171 5.39 18.63 -9.63
CA GLY A 171 6.82 18.97 -9.62
C GLY A 171 7.52 18.77 -8.27
N HIS A 172 6.82 18.26 -7.25
CA HIS A 172 7.41 17.97 -5.93
C HIS A 172 8.14 16.61 -5.93
N GLU A 173 9.15 16.47 -6.80
CA GLU A 173 9.87 15.20 -7.01
C GLU A 173 10.60 14.70 -5.75
N ASP A 174 11.17 15.59 -4.92
CA ASP A 174 11.82 15.22 -3.66
C ASP A 174 10.85 14.59 -2.66
N VAL A 175 9.68 15.20 -2.49
CA VAL A 175 8.62 14.69 -1.62
C VAL A 175 8.10 13.36 -2.15
N PHE A 176 7.95 13.23 -3.47
CA PHE A 176 7.58 11.95 -4.08
C PHE A 176 8.59 10.84 -3.75
N ILE A 177 9.91 11.09 -3.91
CA ILE A 177 10.95 10.08 -3.63
C ILE A 177 10.90 9.66 -2.16
N ASP A 178 10.81 10.63 -1.24
CA ASP A 178 10.72 10.37 0.20
C ASP A 178 9.52 9.47 0.52
N LEU A 179 8.31 9.89 0.12
CA LEU A 179 7.08 9.18 0.47
C LEU A 179 6.90 7.86 -0.28
N ALA A 180 7.41 7.73 -1.52
CA ALA A 180 7.35 6.49 -2.27
C ALA A 180 8.13 5.37 -1.56
N ARG A 181 9.23 5.69 -0.88
CA ARG A 181 9.97 4.71 -0.06
C ARG A 181 9.13 4.14 1.08
N HIS A 182 8.28 4.95 1.70
CA HIS A 182 7.36 4.47 2.75
C HIS A 182 6.31 3.50 2.18
N LEU A 183 5.72 3.81 1.02
CA LEU A 183 4.75 2.90 0.38
C LEU A 183 5.41 1.60 -0.05
N LEU A 184 6.62 1.66 -0.61
CA LEU A 184 7.39 0.50 -1.07
C LEU A 184 7.94 -0.32 0.09
N ALA A 185 8.22 0.27 1.25
CA ALA A 185 8.57 -0.48 2.44
C ALA A 185 7.42 -1.41 2.86
N HIS A 186 6.18 -0.94 2.82
CA HIS A 186 5.01 -1.76 3.17
C HIS A 186 4.53 -2.68 2.04
N ARG A 187 4.74 -2.30 0.78
CA ARG A 187 4.41 -3.10 -0.41
C ARG A 187 5.59 -3.16 -1.39
N PRO A 188 6.65 -3.92 -1.05
CA PRO A 188 7.84 -4.03 -1.91
C PRO A 188 7.57 -4.73 -3.24
N ILE A 189 6.45 -5.43 -3.39
CA ILE A 189 6.05 -6.08 -4.65
C ILE A 189 5.52 -5.11 -5.72
N ASN A 190 5.30 -3.83 -5.38
CA ASN A 190 4.82 -2.83 -6.31
C ASN A 190 5.91 -2.40 -7.31
N HIS A 191 6.07 -3.20 -8.37
CA HIS A 191 7.06 -2.99 -9.41
C HIS A 191 6.83 -1.71 -10.24
N GLU A 192 5.61 -1.21 -10.35
CA GLU A 192 5.29 0.03 -11.07
C GLU A 192 5.89 1.24 -10.34
N LEU A 193 5.70 1.31 -9.02
CA LEU A 193 6.25 2.39 -8.20
C LEU A 193 7.79 2.32 -8.13
N TRP A 194 8.38 1.13 -8.06
CA TRP A 194 9.83 0.96 -8.21
C TRP A 194 10.34 1.46 -9.55
N LEU A 195 9.62 1.16 -10.65
CA LEU A 195 9.99 1.60 -11.99
C LEU A 195 9.93 3.13 -12.13
N GLU A 196 8.90 3.76 -11.57
CA GLU A 196 8.76 5.21 -11.54
C GLU A 196 9.86 5.90 -10.73
N MET A 197 10.18 5.38 -9.54
CA MET A 197 11.32 5.84 -8.74
C MET A 197 12.64 5.70 -9.49
N GLY A 198 12.90 4.54 -10.12
CA GLY A 198 14.12 4.32 -10.89
C GLY A 198 14.29 5.32 -12.05
N ARG A 199 13.20 5.58 -12.79
CA ARG A 199 13.19 6.59 -13.86
C ARG A 199 13.43 8.00 -13.36
N LEU A 200 12.97 8.31 -12.15
CA LEU A 200 13.17 9.61 -11.53
C LEU A 200 14.64 9.78 -11.10
N HIS A 201 15.19 8.83 -10.35
CA HIS A 201 16.62 8.81 -9.97
C HIS A 201 17.54 8.91 -11.21
N GLU A 202 17.20 8.19 -12.29
CA GLU A 202 17.95 8.27 -13.56
C GLU A 202 17.95 9.70 -14.14
N ARG A 203 16.80 10.39 -14.16
CA ARG A 203 16.73 11.79 -14.62
C ARG A 203 17.55 12.73 -13.74
N ARG A 204 17.65 12.45 -12.45
CA ARG A 204 18.45 13.20 -11.46
C ARG A 204 19.93 12.85 -11.48
N ARG A 205 20.34 11.84 -12.27
CA ARG A 205 21.71 11.29 -12.35
C ARG A 205 22.17 10.59 -11.06
N GLU A 206 21.22 10.09 -10.28
CA GLU A 206 21.41 9.27 -9.09
C GLU A 206 21.49 7.79 -9.54
N MET A 207 22.64 7.43 -10.13
CA MET A 207 22.77 6.19 -10.91
C MET A 207 22.67 4.92 -10.06
N ASP A 208 23.19 4.97 -8.83
CA ASP A 208 23.22 3.82 -7.92
C ASP A 208 21.82 3.53 -7.35
N GLU A 209 21.07 4.59 -7.05
CA GLU A 209 19.66 4.55 -6.64
C GLU A 209 18.77 4.06 -7.78
N ALA A 210 18.97 4.59 -9.00
CA ALA A 210 18.26 4.14 -10.19
C ALA A 210 18.48 2.65 -10.46
N TRP A 211 19.74 2.19 -10.38
CA TRP A 211 20.08 0.78 -10.50
C TRP A 211 19.37 -0.06 -9.45
N SER A 212 19.42 0.35 -8.18
CA SER A 212 18.80 -0.37 -7.07
C SER A 212 17.31 -0.54 -7.29
N CYS A 213 16.62 0.51 -7.76
CA CYS A 213 15.20 0.44 -8.13
C CYS A 213 14.95 -0.53 -9.31
N TYR A 214 15.69 -0.40 -10.40
CA TYR A 214 15.53 -1.27 -11.57
C TYR A 214 15.88 -2.74 -11.29
N ASP A 215 16.82 -3.00 -10.37
CA ASP A 215 17.13 -4.34 -9.88
C ASP A 215 15.92 -4.95 -9.14
N GLN A 216 15.24 -4.17 -8.29
CA GLN A 216 13.98 -4.63 -7.68
C GLN A 216 12.91 -4.93 -8.75
N VAL A 217 12.74 -4.07 -9.74
CA VAL A 217 11.77 -4.30 -10.84
C VAL A 217 12.05 -5.62 -11.55
N GLN A 218 13.31 -5.86 -11.92
CA GLN A 218 13.68 -7.07 -12.66
C GLN A 218 13.62 -8.33 -11.79
N GLN A 219 13.85 -8.22 -10.47
CA GLN A 219 13.63 -9.33 -9.54
C GLN A 219 12.15 -9.72 -9.44
N LEU A 220 11.26 -8.72 -9.36
CA LEU A 220 9.81 -8.94 -9.27
C LEU A 220 9.19 -9.36 -10.60
N ARG A 221 9.75 -8.87 -11.71
CA ARG A 221 9.27 -9.10 -13.07
C ARG A 221 10.47 -9.37 -13.99
N PRO A 222 10.98 -10.62 -14.03
CA PRO A 222 12.17 -10.98 -14.82
C PRO A 222 12.09 -10.68 -16.33
N HIS A 223 10.87 -10.55 -16.87
CA HIS A 223 10.64 -10.18 -18.27
C HIS A 223 10.83 -8.66 -18.54
N LEU A 224 10.76 -7.81 -17.50
CA LEU A 224 11.01 -6.37 -17.61
C LEU A 224 12.52 -6.10 -17.52
N LYS A 225 13.16 -5.92 -18.68
CA LYS A 225 14.61 -5.73 -18.81
C LYS A 225 15.07 -4.28 -18.60
N GLU A 226 14.43 -3.55 -17.69
CA GLU A 226 14.69 -2.11 -17.50
C GLU A 226 16.10 -1.84 -16.94
N ARG A 227 16.59 -2.70 -16.03
CA ARG A 227 17.98 -2.65 -15.53
C ARG A 227 18.99 -2.85 -16.66
N ASP A 228 18.75 -3.83 -17.53
CA ASP A 228 19.64 -4.11 -18.67
C ASP A 228 19.63 -2.95 -19.68
N ARG A 229 18.45 -2.36 -19.95
CA ARG A 229 18.31 -1.17 -20.79
C ARG A 229 19.02 0.04 -20.19
N PHE A 230 18.94 0.23 -18.87
CA PHE A 230 19.66 1.28 -18.15
C PHE A 230 21.18 1.08 -18.28
N LEU A 231 21.67 -0.14 -18.10
CA LEU A 231 23.09 -0.46 -18.28
C LEU A 231 23.59 -0.15 -19.71
N GLN A 232 22.76 -0.40 -20.73
CA GLN A 232 23.09 -0.05 -22.11
C GLN A 232 23.21 1.47 -22.31
N ARG A 233 22.29 2.26 -21.74
CA ARG A 233 22.38 3.73 -21.78
C ARG A 233 23.62 4.24 -21.07
N LEU A 234 23.91 3.71 -19.88
CA LEU A 234 25.12 4.03 -19.12
C LEU A 234 26.38 3.74 -19.92
N LYS A 235 26.46 2.60 -20.63
CA LYS A 235 27.62 2.27 -21.46
C LYS A 235 27.73 3.17 -22.70
N GLY A 236 26.61 3.45 -23.37
CA GLY A 236 26.59 4.32 -24.55
C GLY A 236 26.99 5.77 -24.25
N ASP A 237 26.65 6.31 -23.07
CA ASP A 237 27.07 7.65 -22.63
C ASP A 237 28.58 7.77 -22.31
N MET A 238 29.27 6.62 -22.27
CA MET A 238 30.67 6.47 -21.84
C MET A 238 31.61 6.18 -23.01
N ASP A 239 31.11 6.05 -24.25
CA ASP A 239 31.89 5.85 -25.48
C ASP A 239 32.68 7.12 -25.93
N GLY A 240 32.80 8.13 -25.07
CA GLY A 240 33.77 9.22 -25.22
C GLY A 240 35.09 8.88 -24.52
N GLU A 241 36.23 9.19 -25.15
CA GLU A 241 37.59 8.68 -24.83
C GLU A 241 38.15 8.88 -23.40
N GLN A 242 37.38 9.41 -22.43
CA GLN A 242 37.89 9.75 -21.09
C GLN A 242 37.01 9.34 -19.89
N LYS A 243 35.89 8.63 -20.06
CA LYS A 243 35.04 8.28 -18.91
C LYS A 243 35.26 6.84 -18.42
N GLN A 244 35.55 6.67 -17.13
CA GLN A 244 35.69 5.34 -16.49
C GLN A 244 34.37 4.56 -16.51
N PRO A 245 34.30 3.34 -17.08
CA PRO A 245 33.07 2.55 -17.12
C PRO A 245 32.42 2.41 -15.73
N TRP A 246 31.12 2.70 -15.64
CA TRP A 246 30.39 2.59 -14.37
C TRP A 246 30.39 1.12 -13.89
N SER A 247 30.80 0.90 -12.65
CA SER A 247 31.06 -0.43 -12.06
C SER A 247 29.88 -1.03 -11.31
N GLY A 248 28.74 -0.35 -11.27
CA GLY A 248 27.63 -0.74 -10.40
C GLY A 248 27.75 -0.19 -8.97
N PRO A 249 26.64 -0.18 -8.20
CA PRO A 249 26.68 0.14 -6.80
C PRO A 249 27.46 -0.93 -6.01
N SER A 250 28.19 -0.50 -4.99
CA SER A 250 28.95 -1.41 -4.13
C SER A 250 28.04 -2.37 -3.35
N VAL A 251 28.61 -3.42 -2.76
CA VAL A 251 27.87 -4.32 -1.86
C VAL A 251 27.34 -3.52 -0.67
N GLU A 252 28.13 -2.59 -0.13
CA GLU A 252 27.75 -1.73 0.98
C GLU A 252 26.58 -0.81 0.61
N HIS A 253 26.57 -0.22 -0.59
CA HIS A 253 25.45 0.61 -1.06
C HIS A 253 24.16 -0.21 -1.16
N ARG A 254 24.21 -1.39 -1.79
CA ARG A 254 23.04 -2.27 -1.92
C ARG A 254 22.50 -2.71 -0.56
N SER A 255 23.39 -3.07 0.36
CA SER A 255 23.03 -3.43 1.72
C SER A 255 22.42 -2.26 2.49
N ALA A 256 22.99 -1.05 2.39
CA ALA A 256 22.48 0.15 3.03
C ALA A 256 21.11 0.56 2.48
N PHE A 257 20.89 0.43 1.17
CA PHE A 257 19.61 0.68 0.53
C PHE A 257 18.52 -0.26 1.08
N LEU A 258 18.78 -1.57 1.12
CA LEU A 258 17.83 -2.57 1.60
C LEU A 258 17.56 -2.47 3.10
N GLU A 259 18.60 -2.20 3.90
CA GLU A 259 18.43 -1.93 5.33
C GLU A 259 17.64 -0.63 5.56
N GLY A 260 17.86 0.39 4.74
CA GLY A 260 17.08 1.61 4.76
C GLY A 260 15.59 1.34 4.54
N MET A 261 15.25 0.52 3.54
CA MET A 261 13.86 0.12 3.28
C MET A 261 13.27 -0.73 4.41
N ARG A 262 14.05 -1.64 5.00
CA ARG A 262 13.64 -2.43 6.17
C ARG A 262 13.38 -1.56 7.39
N SER A 263 14.22 -0.56 7.66
CA SER A 263 14.00 0.32 8.82
C SER A 263 12.67 1.09 8.75
N LEU A 264 12.12 1.29 7.55
CA LEU A 264 10.85 1.97 7.36
C LEU A 264 9.65 1.09 7.72
N THR A 265 9.78 -0.24 7.66
CA THR A 265 8.71 -1.17 8.08
C THR A 265 8.60 -1.26 9.60
N GLU A 266 9.72 -1.14 10.30
CA GLU A 266 9.80 -1.23 11.77
C GLU A 266 9.19 -0.02 12.48
N ARG A 267 9.20 1.17 11.86
CA ARG A 267 8.72 2.42 12.47
C ARG A 267 7.22 2.48 12.76
N ILE A 268 6.44 1.54 12.22
CA ILE A 268 4.98 1.56 12.27
C ILE A 268 4.41 0.30 12.93
N SER A 269 5.16 -0.81 12.93
CA SER A 269 4.88 -1.91 13.84
C SER A 269 4.92 -1.35 15.26
N ALA A 270 3.76 -1.30 15.93
CA ALA A 270 3.72 -1.05 17.37
C ALA A 270 4.78 -1.94 18.04
N PRO A 271 5.47 -1.47 19.09
CA PRO A 271 6.44 -2.30 19.77
C PRO A 271 5.74 -3.54 20.31
N THR A 272 5.85 -4.65 19.59
CA THR A 272 5.54 -5.96 20.14
C THR A 272 6.47 -6.10 21.34
N PRO A 273 5.95 -6.50 22.53
CA PRO A 273 6.81 -6.71 23.68
C PRO A 273 7.96 -7.61 23.24
N ALA A 274 9.18 -7.21 23.61
CA ALA A 274 10.39 -7.95 23.30
C ALA A 274 10.11 -9.44 23.51
N PRO A 275 10.42 -10.32 22.55
CA PRO A 275 10.26 -11.74 22.77
C PRO A 275 11.00 -12.05 24.07
N ALA A 276 10.27 -12.62 25.04
CA ALA A 276 10.86 -13.11 26.26
C ALA A 276 12.09 -13.91 25.85
N SER A 277 13.24 -13.61 26.45
CA SER A 277 14.48 -14.36 26.25
C SER A 277 14.17 -15.83 26.41
N ILE A 278 14.05 -16.55 25.29
CA ILE A 278 13.87 -17.99 25.28
C ILE A 278 15.21 -18.52 25.78
N GLU A 279 15.21 -19.06 26.99
CA GLU A 279 16.31 -19.87 27.48
C GLU A 279 16.58 -20.95 26.43
N ALA A 280 17.83 -20.99 25.96
CA ALA A 280 18.24 -21.88 24.89
C ALA A 280 17.96 -23.33 25.28
N GLU A 281 16.90 -23.92 24.72
CA GLU A 281 16.80 -25.36 24.61
C GLU A 281 17.76 -25.77 23.47
N GLU A 282 18.92 -26.29 23.90
CA GLU A 282 19.88 -26.96 23.02
C GLU A 282 19.22 -28.19 22.42
N ASP A 283 18.69 -28.05 21.20
CA ASP A 283 18.60 -29.19 20.29
C ASP A 283 19.13 -28.83 18.89
N VAL A 284 20.06 -29.67 18.47
CA VAL A 284 21.09 -29.46 17.43
C VAL A 284 20.49 -29.50 16.02
N ILE A 285 20.38 -28.33 15.39
CA ILE A 285 20.78 -28.09 13.98
C ILE A 285 21.45 -26.71 13.96
N GLN A 286 22.71 -26.63 13.51
CA GLN A 286 23.39 -25.35 13.27
C GLN A 286 22.71 -24.62 12.09
N ARG A 287 21.56 -23.98 12.32
CA ARG A 287 20.95 -23.06 11.37
C ARG A 287 21.57 -21.68 11.53
N HIS A 288 21.69 -20.95 10.41
CA HIS A 288 22.30 -19.63 10.42
C HIS A 288 21.45 -18.66 11.28
N PRO A 289 22.04 -17.75 12.08
CA PRO A 289 21.26 -16.81 12.89
C PRO A 289 20.24 -15.99 12.07
N ASP A 290 20.61 -15.59 10.85
CA ASP A 290 19.69 -14.88 9.96
C ASP A 290 18.54 -15.77 9.42
N GLU A 291 18.73 -17.09 9.37
CA GLU A 291 17.66 -18.03 9.00
C GLU A 291 16.57 -18.06 10.08
N HIS A 292 16.97 -18.11 11.35
CA HIS A 292 16.05 -17.99 12.49
C HIS A 292 15.34 -16.62 12.51
N GLN A 293 16.05 -15.55 12.15
CA GLN A 293 15.44 -14.22 12.08
C GLN A 293 14.39 -14.12 10.96
N LEU A 294 14.67 -14.69 9.78
CA LEU A 294 13.70 -14.76 8.68
C LEU A 294 12.45 -15.54 9.08
N GLU A 295 12.62 -16.69 9.73
CA GLU A 295 11.52 -17.51 10.23
C GLU A 295 10.66 -16.73 11.24
N ALA A 296 11.28 -16.11 12.24
CA ALA A 296 10.60 -15.31 13.25
C ALA A 296 9.81 -14.14 12.66
N LEU A 297 10.39 -13.40 11.69
CA LEU A 297 9.71 -12.28 11.03
C LEU A 297 8.46 -12.75 10.25
N ILE A 298 8.54 -13.90 9.57
CA ILE A 298 7.40 -14.48 8.85
C ILE A 298 6.31 -14.93 9.83
N GLU A 299 6.68 -15.60 10.93
CA GLU A 299 5.73 -16.06 11.96
C GLU A 299 5.01 -14.90 12.65
N GLN A 300 5.71 -13.78 12.86
CA GLN A 300 5.13 -12.55 13.42
C GLN A 300 4.27 -11.78 12.40
N GLY A 301 4.22 -12.21 11.14
CA GLY A 301 3.49 -11.54 10.07
C GLY A 301 4.19 -10.30 9.52
N ASP A 302 5.44 -10.03 9.91
CA ASP A 302 6.26 -8.95 9.35
C ASP A 302 7.01 -9.40 8.08
N VAL A 303 6.20 -9.80 7.10
CA VAL A 303 6.65 -10.38 5.84
C VAL A 303 7.49 -9.37 5.03
N GLN A 304 7.21 -8.08 5.17
CA GLN A 304 7.96 -7.00 4.51
C GLN A 304 9.39 -6.87 5.05
N SER A 305 9.56 -6.88 6.38
CA SER A 305 10.90 -6.88 6.97
C SER A 305 11.68 -8.13 6.56
N ALA A 306 11.01 -9.29 6.55
CA ALA A 306 11.61 -10.54 6.07
C ALA A 306 12.05 -10.44 4.60
N PHE A 307 11.24 -9.81 3.74
CA PHE A 307 11.56 -9.59 2.33
C PHE A 307 12.86 -8.81 2.15
N PHE A 308 13.00 -7.67 2.85
CA PHE A 308 14.21 -6.85 2.72
C PHE A 308 15.44 -7.54 3.33
N LEU A 309 15.28 -8.30 4.42
CA LEU A 309 16.36 -9.10 4.99
C LEU A 309 16.85 -10.17 4.00
N ALA A 310 15.94 -10.94 3.40
CA ALA A 310 16.28 -11.95 2.41
C ALA A 310 16.98 -11.34 1.18
N ARG A 311 16.50 -10.18 0.70
CA ARG A 311 17.15 -9.45 -0.40
C ARG A 311 18.55 -8.97 -0.03
N ARG A 312 18.76 -8.51 1.21
CA ARG A 312 20.06 -8.03 1.69
C ARG A 312 21.08 -9.16 1.73
N LEU A 313 20.67 -10.34 2.21
CA LEU A 313 21.50 -11.55 2.23
C LEU A 313 21.94 -11.94 0.81
N LEU A 314 21.00 -11.99 -0.14
CA LEU A 314 21.33 -12.27 -1.55
C LEU A 314 22.26 -11.22 -2.15
N ALA A 315 22.08 -9.93 -1.82
CA ALA A 315 22.97 -8.87 -2.29
C ALA A 315 24.39 -8.99 -1.73
N ALA A 316 24.55 -9.62 -0.56
CA ALA A 316 25.82 -9.93 0.07
C ALA A 316 26.47 -11.24 -0.43
N GLY A 317 25.76 -12.04 -1.24
CA GLY A 317 26.25 -13.30 -1.81
C GLY A 317 25.81 -14.57 -1.07
N GLU A 318 24.83 -14.45 -0.17
CA GLU A 318 24.28 -15.57 0.61
C GLU A 318 23.15 -16.28 -0.18
N ASP A 319 23.52 -17.15 -1.12
CA ASP A 319 22.58 -17.81 -2.05
C ASP A 319 21.50 -18.67 -1.35
N TRP A 320 21.76 -19.13 -0.12
CA TRP A 320 20.80 -19.92 0.66
C TRP A 320 19.52 -19.14 1.02
N ALA A 321 19.53 -17.80 0.92
CA ALA A 321 18.36 -16.96 1.14
C ALA A 321 17.37 -16.96 -0.04
N GLU A 322 17.73 -17.52 -1.20
CA GLU A 322 16.86 -17.59 -2.39
C GLU A 322 15.53 -18.34 -2.15
N PRO A 323 15.51 -19.56 -1.58
CA PRO A 323 14.25 -20.25 -1.27
C PRO A 323 13.38 -19.47 -0.27
N TRP A 324 13.98 -18.73 0.66
CA TRP A 324 13.26 -17.86 1.59
C TRP A 324 12.59 -16.69 0.86
N LEU A 325 13.32 -16.01 -0.03
CA LEU A 325 12.76 -14.91 -0.82
C LEU A 325 11.57 -15.39 -1.67
N ALA A 326 11.69 -16.56 -2.32
CA ALA A 326 10.60 -17.14 -3.11
C ALA A 326 9.36 -17.45 -2.25
N ARG A 327 9.56 -18.02 -1.05
CA ARG A 327 8.47 -18.27 -0.09
C ARG A 327 7.80 -16.96 0.35
N ILE A 328 8.59 -15.94 0.67
CA ILE A 328 8.11 -14.63 1.11
C ILE A 328 7.28 -13.97 0.00
N GLN A 329 7.79 -13.97 -1.23
CA GLN A 329 7.07 -13.40 -2.39
C GLN A 329 5.71 -14.07 -2.60
N ALA A 330 5.63 -15.39 -2.47
CA ALA A 330 4.38 -16.14 -2.60
C ALA A 330 3.35 -15.83 -1.50
N VAL A 331 3.76 -15.30 -0.35
CA VAL A 331 2.86 -14.84 0.73
C VAL A 331 2.39 -13.41 0.48
N MET A 332 3.16 -12.62 -0.27
CA MET A 332 2.85 -11.22 -0.56
C MET A 332 1.97 -11.05 -1.81
N GLU A 333 2.05 -11.99 -2.76
CA GLU A 333 1.10 -12.16 -3.88
C GLU A 333 -0.28 -12.61 -3.38
#